data_AF-A0A3M1HUP1-F1
#
_entry.id   AF-A0A3M1HUP1-F1
#
_cell.length_a   1.000
_cell.length_b   1.000
_cell.length_c   1.000
_cell.angle_alpha   90.00
_cell.angle_beta   90.00
_cell.angle_gamma   90.00
#
_symmetry.space_group_name_H-M   'P 1'
#
loop_
_entity.id
_entity.type
_entity.pdbx_description
1 polymer ?
#
loop_
_entity_poly.entity_id
_entity_poly.type
_entity_poly.pdbx_seq_one_letter_code
_entity_poly.pdbx_strand_id
1 'polypeptide(L)'
;MRVRTASSDDTGRFIRSSAIAGVVAVLVFTVAHQIFINNIWFSFPIMAAAGAVCGLCLGWSYRLLFERPSAKSWLSYNLFYDALFLLLAVASVLLFEPVITMEALLAGGPPPSELTVQALPLTALFTVLAAGIGGLIFGGRRWMQFGALLLTSILLMALLGMNVSIIGLVAIPREGWYVVAEFFGYILLLNAVYAATVTMLESKSFRGSKFA
;
A
#
# COMPACT_ATOMS: atom_id res chain seq x y z
N MET A 1 -3.47 13.21 -36.85
CA MET A 1 -3.88 12.48 -35.63
C MET A 1 -3.37 13.28 -34.43
N ARG A 2 -4.22 14.01 -33.70
CA ARG A 2 -3.78 14.81 -32.54
C ARG A 2 -3.77 13.92 -31.30
N VAL A 3 -2.57 13.61 -30.80
CA VAL A 3 -2.40 12.98 -29.49
C VAL A 3 -2.93 13.95 -28.43
N ARG A 4 -4.02 13.60 -27.76
CA ARG A 4 -4.59 14.41 -26.68
C ARG A 4 -3.70 14.22 -25.46
N THR A 5 -2.82 15.19 -25.19
CA THR A 5 -2.13 15.28 -23.90
C THR A 5 -3.19 15.48 -22.82
N ALA A 6 -3.12 14.72 -21.73
CA ALA A 6 -4.05 14.89 -20.62
C ALA A 6 -3.91 16.32 -20.06
N SER A 7 -5.03 17.01 -19.85
CA SER A 7 -5.00 18.35 -19.27
C SER A 7 -4.60 18.27 -17.78
N SER A 8 -4.15 19.40 -17.22
CA SER A 8 -3.93 19.56 -15.78
C SER A 8 -5.15 19.12 -14.96
N ASP A 9 -6.36 19.40 -15.47
CA ASP A 9 -7.63 19.11 -14.83
C ASP A 9 -7.91 17.61 -14.74
N ASP A 10 -7.53 16.83 -15.76
CA ASP A 10 -7.67 15.37 -15.74
C ASP A 10 -6.76 14.72 -14.71
N THR A 11 -5.56 15.27 -14.52
CA THR A 11 -4.62 14.79 -13.49
C THR A 11 -5.09 15.14 -12.09
N GLY A 12 -5.55 16.38 -11.86
CA GLY A 12 -6.10 16.80 -10.57
C GLY A 12 -7.32 15.97 -10.17
N ARG A 13 -8.23 15.69 -11.12
CA ARG A 13 -9.39 14.81 -10.88
C ARG A 13 -8.97 13.40 -10.47
N PHE A 14 -8.03 12.79 -11.20
CA PHE A 14 -7.57 11.43 -10.90
C PHE A 14 -6.94 11.32 -9.51
N ILE A 15 -6.09 12.29 -9.14
CA ILE A 15 -5.45 12.34 -7.83
C ILE A 15 -6.50 12.45 -6.72
N ARG A 16 -7.52 13.30 -6.89
CA ARG A 16 -8.64 13.41 -5.95
C ARG A 16 -9.43 12.10 -5.83
N SER A 17 -9.76 11.47 -6.95
CA SER A 17 -10.43 10.17 -6.96
C SER A 17 -9.62 9.11 -6.22
N SER A 18 -8.29 9.16 -6.34
CA SER A 18 -7.37 8.27 -5.63
C SER A 18 -7.34 8.56 -4.12
N ALA A 19 -7.35 9.83 -3.69
CA ALA A 19 -7.45 10.17 -2.27
C ALA A 19 -8.79 9.67 -1.66
N ILE A 20 -9.91 9.86 -2.36
CA ILE A 20 -11.23 9.36 -1.94
C ILE A 20 -11.21 7.83 -1.83
N ALA A 21 -10.66 7.14 -2.83
CA ALA A 21 -10.53 5.69 -2.81
C ALA A 21 -9.71 5.20 -1.62
N GLY A 22 -8.67 5.95 -1.21
CA GLY A 22 -7.90 5.65 0.00
C GLY A 22 -8.74 5.72 1.28
N VAL A 23 -9.59 6.75 1.42
CA VAL A 23 -10.53 6.86 2.55
C VAL A 23 -11.54 5.73 2.54
N VAL A 24 -12.11 5.40 1.37
CA VAL A 24 -13.07 4.30 1.22
C VAL A 24 -12.43 2.96 1.57
N ALA A 25 -11.20 2.71 1.12
CA ALA A 25 -10.47 1.49 1.47
C ALA A 25 -10.25 1.36 2.98
N VAL A 26 -9.88 2.45 3.66
CA VAL A 26 -9.75 2.47 5.12
C VAL A 26 -11.08 2.26 5.83
N LEU A 27 -12.18 2.83 5.32
CA LEU A 27 -13.51 2.59 5.88
C LEU A 27 -13.88 1.10 5.81
N VAL A 28 -13.69 0.48 4.65
CA VAL A 28 -13.95 -0.96 4.49
C VAL A 28 -13.03 -1.80 5.37
N PHE A 29 -11.74 -1.45 5.45
CA PHE A 29 -10.78 -2.08 6.35
C PHE A 29 -11.23 -1.99 7.82
N THR A 30 -11.71 -0.82 8.26
CA THR A 30 -12.20 -0.58 9.63
C THR A 30 -13.42 -1.44 9.93
N VAL A 31 -14.37 -1.52 8.98
CA VAL A 31 -15.56 -2.38 9.09
C VAL A 31 -15.15 -3.86 9.16
N ALA A 32 -14.23 -4.30 8.31
CA ALA A 32 -13.76 -5.68 8.32
C ALA A 32 -13.05 -6.02 9.65
N HIS A 33 -12.20 -5.11 10.16
CA HIS A 33 -11.58 -5.26 11.48
C HIS A 33 -12.61 -5.38 12.60
N GLN A 34 -13.66 -4.56 12.59
CA GLN A 34 -14.76 -4.62 13.56
C GLN A 34 -15.46 -5.99 13.57
N ILE A 35 -15.56 -6.65 12.41
CA ILE A 35 -16.26 -7.91 12.25
C ILE A 35 -15.38 -9.10 12.65
N PHE A 36 -14.11 -9.13 12.25
CA PHE A 36 -13.27 -10.33 12.40
C PHE A 36 -12.14 -10.24 13.42
N ILE A 37 -11.65 -9.04 13.79
CA ILE A 37 -10.51 -8.90 14.71
C ILE A 37 -10.93 -8.14 15.97
N ASN A 38 -11.10 -6.82 15.85
CA ASN A 38 -11.35 -5.91 16.96
C ASN A 38 -11.90 -4.58 16.47
N ASN A 39 -12.63 -3.91 17.36
CA ASN A 39 -13.11 -2.55 17.14
C ASN A 39 -11.93 -1.56 17.12
N ILE A 40 -11.66 -0.98 15.94
CA ILE A 40 -10.64 0.06 15.76
C ILE A 40 -11.25 1.40 15.29
N TRP A 41 -12.55 1.62 15.51
CA TRP A 41 -13.25 2.83 15.08
C TRP A 41 -12.63 4.11 15.68
N PHE A 42 -12.05 4.03 16.88
CA PHE A 42 -11.33 5.15 17.48
C PHE A 42 -10.15 5.64 16.62
N SER A 43 -9.45 4.73 15.93
CA SER A 43 -8.32 5.04 15.05
C SER A 43 -8.74 5.51 13.66
N PHE A 44 -10.03 5.38 13.32
CA PHE A 44 -10.55 5.67 11.97
C PHE A 44 -10.17 7.07 11.46
N PRO A 45 -10.28 8.18 12.22
CA PRO A 45 -9.95 9.51 11.70
C PRO A 45 -8.50 9.63 11.21
N ILE A 46 -7.55 9.10 12.00
CA ILE A 46 -6.12 9.13 11.67
C ILE A 46 -5.84 8.20 10.49
N MET A 47 -6.42 7.00 10.51
CA MET A 47 -6.27 6.04 9.42
C MET A 47 -6.87 6.57 8.12
N ALA A 48 -8.01 7.27 8.16
CA ALA A 48 -8.65 7.83 6.98
C ALA A 48 -7.79 8.93 6.36
N ALA A 49 -7.16 9.78 7.18
CA ALA A 49 -6.19 10.76 6.72
C ALA A 49 -4.97 10.09 6.08
N ALA A 50 -4.41 9.05 6.72
CA ALA A 50 -3.31 8.26 6.18
C ALA A 50 -3.68 7.60 4.85
N GLY A 51 -4.87 7.00 4.76
CA GLY A 51 -5.42 6.42 3.54
C GLY A 51 -5.57 7.45 2.41
N ALA A 52 -6.08 8.65 2.73
CA ALA A 52 -6.18 9.73 1.75
C ALA A 52 -4.81 10.16 1.22
N VAL A 53 -3.81 10.31 2.10
CA VAL A 53 -2.44 10.70 1.74
C VAL A 53 -1.75 9.63 0.89
N CYS A 54 -1.85 8.35 1.28
CA CYS A 54 -1.36 7.23 0.49
C CYS A 54 -2.05 7.17 -0.88
N GLY A 55 -3.37 7.29 -0.90
CA GLY A 55 -4.18 7.27 -2.12
C GLY A 55 -3.81 8.41 -3.08
N LEU A 56 -3.59 9.62 -2.55
CA LEU A 56 -3.12 10.78 -3.29
C LEU A 56 -1.75 10.50 -3.93
N CYS A 57 -0.79 9.99 -3.16
CA CYS A 57 0.57 9.74 -3.65
C CYS A 57 0.62 8.61 -4.68
N LEU A 58 -0.12 7.52 -4.47
CA LEU A 58 -0.30 6.45 -5.45
C LEU A 58 -0.91 6.97 -6.75
N GLY A 59 -1.98 7.77 -6.66
CA GLY A 59 -2.62 8.37 -7.82
C GLY A 59 -1.70 9.33 -8.58
N TRP A 60 -0.95 10.14 -7.85
CA TRP A 60 -0.01 11.11 -8.43
C TRP A 60 1.18 10.43 -9.11
N SER A 61 1.85 9.51 -8.42
CA SER A 61 2.97 8.75 -8.98
C SER A 61 2.55 7.96 -10.22
N TYR A 62 1.39 7.31 -10.17
CA TYR A 62 0.83 6.61 -11.33
C TYR A 62 0.60 7.55 -12.53
N ARG A 63 0.02 8.73 -12.32
CA ARG A 63 -0.24 9.67 -13.42
C ARG A 63 1.03 10.24 -14.05
N LEU A 64 2.12 10.34 -13.29
CA LEU A 64 3.43 10.74 -13.80
C LEU A 64 4.11 9.63 -14.63
N LEU A 65 3.83 8.36 -14.32
CA LEU A 65 4.43 7.21 -14.99
C LEU A 65 3.67 6.80 -16.25
N PHE A 66 2.34 6.91 -16.24
CA PHE A 66 1.48 6.40 -17.31
C PHE A 66 0.81 7.54 -18.08
N GLU A 67 1.37 7.85 -19.25
CA GLU A 67 0.80 8.84 -20.18
C GLU A 67 -0.62 8.48 -20.64
N ARG A 68 -0.88 7.19 -20.83
CA ARG A 68 -2.19 6.62 -21.19
C ARG A 68 -2.69 5.69 -20.08
N PRO A 69 -3.37 6.23 -19.05
CA PRO A 69 -3.93 5.41 -17.98
C PRO A 69 -4.93 4.39 -18.49
N SER A 70 -4.83 3.16 -18.00
CA SER A 70 -5.80 2.11 -18.23
C SER A 70 -6.08 1.34 -16.94
N ALA A 71 -7.19 0.61 -16.88
CA ALA A 71 -7.48 -0.26 -15.74
C ALA A 71 -6.41 -1.36 -15.57
N LYS A 72 -5.85 -1.86 -16.67
CA LYS A 72 -4.79 -2.89 -16.63
C LYS A 72 -3.50 -2.37 -16.03
N SER A 73 -3.02 -1.21 -16.49
CA SER A 73 -1.81 -0.58 -15.94
C SER A 73 -2.02 -0.16 -14.49
N TRP A 74 -3.22 0.31 -14.14
CA TRP A 74 -3.58 0.64 -12.76
C TRP A 74 -3.52 -0.58 -11.84
N LEU A 75 -4.15 -1.69 -12.25
CA LEU A 75 -4.11 -2.93 -11.48
C LEU A 75 -2.68 -3.47 -11.36
N SER A 76 -1.91 -3.46 -12.45
CA SER A 76 -0.51 -3.91 -12.43
C SER A 76 0.36 -3.08 -11.48
N TYR A 77 0.13 -1.76 -11.45
CA TYR A 77 0.83 -0.83 -10.56
C TYR A 77 0.51 -1.10 -9.08
N ASN A 78 -0.75 -1.41 -8.75
CA ASN A 78 -1.15 -1.74 -7.39
C ASN A 78 -0.65 -3.14 -6.97
N LEU A 79 -0.75 -4.14 -7.85
CA LEU A 79 -0.23 -5.49 -7.59
C LEU A 79 1.28 -5.52 -7.37
N PHE A 80 2.02 -4.57 -7.96
CA PHE A 80 3.44 -4.42 -7.70
C PHE A 80 3.73 -4.10 -6.22
N TYR A 81 2.97 -3.20 -5.59
CA TYR A 81 3.14 -2.90 -4.17
C TYR A 81 2.70 -4.06 -3.29
N ASP A 82 1.62 -4.76 -3.62
CA ASP A 82 1.20 -5.98 -2.90
C ASP A 82 2.30 -7.05 -2.93
N ALA A 83 2.90 -7.29 -4.10
CA ALA A 83 3.99 -8.23 -4.25
C ALA A 83 5.21 -7.84 -3.40
N LEU A 84 5.52 -6.54 -3.31
CA LEU A 84 6.59 -6.05 -2.46
C LEU A 84 6.29 -6.21 -0.96
N PHE A 85 5.05 -5.98 -0.53
CA PHE A 85 4.66 -6.25 0.85
C PHE A 85 4.73 -7.74 1.17
N LEU A 86 4.30 -8.62 0.26
CA LEU A 86 4.45 -10.06 0.42
C LEU A 86 5.93 -10.45 0.54
N LEU A 87 6.80 -9.92 -0.33
CA LEU A 87 8.23 -10.17 -0.27
C LEU A 87 8.87 -9.64 1.02
N LEU A 88 8.44 -8.47 1.50
CA LEU A 88 8.89 -7.92 2.78
C LEU A 88 8.53 -8.85 3.94
N ALA A 89 7.33 -9.42 3.91
CA ALA A 89 6.87 -10.37 4.91
C ALA A 89 7.70 -11.66 4.93
N VAL A 90 7.93 -12.22 3.75
CA VAL A 90 8.75 -13.42 3.59
C VAL A 90 10.17 -13.12 4.07
N ALA A 91 10.75 -11.99 3.67
CA ALA A 91 12.07 -11.58 4.13
C ALA A 91 12.11 -11.40 5.65
N SER A 92 11.10 -10.75 6.25
CA SER A 92 10.98 -10.57 7.69
C SER A 92 11.00 -11.91 8.43
N VAL A 93 10.17 -12.87 8.00
CA VAL A 93 10.10 -14.22 8.60
C VAL A 93 11.41 -14.99 8.44
N LEU A 94 12.13 -14.83 7.32
CA LEU A 94 13.37 -15.58 7.06
C LEU A 94 14.60 -14.96 7.73
N LEU A 95 14.61 -13.64 7.96
CA LEU A 95 15.79 -12.92 8.42
C LEU A 95 15.77 -12.64 9.93
N PHE A 96 14.61 -12.59 10.55
CA PHE A 96 14.49 -12.24 11.97
C PHE A 96 14.30 -13.46 12.86
N GLU A 97 14.92 -13.39 14.03
CA GLU A 97 14.58 -14.25 15.15
C GLU A 97 13.49 -13.58 15.99
N PRO A 98 12.43 -14.29 16.38
CA PRO A 98 11.37 -13.72 17.19
C PRO A 98 11.86 -13.19 18.55
N VAL A 99 11.42 -11.98 18.91
CA VAL A 99 11.77 -11.32 20.19
C VAL A 99 10.60 -11.21 21.16
N ILE A 100 9.37 -11.47 20.68
CA ILE A 100 8.15 -11.49 21.50
C ILE A 100 7.25 -12.63 21.06
N THR A 101 6.48 -13.23 21.96
CA THR A 101 5.44 -14.20 21.59
C THR A 101 4.16 -13.50 21.15
N MET A 102 3.37 -14.14 20.29
CA MET A 102 2.05 -13.62 19.93
C MET A 102 1.16 -13.39 21.17
N GLU A 103 1.23 -14.29 22.16
CA GLU A 103 0.51 -14.16 23.43
C GLU A 103 0.89 -12.88 24.18
N ALA A 104 2.19 -12.60 24.34
CA ALA A 104 2.67 -11.40 25.00
C ALA A 104 2.31 -10.12 24.23
N LEU A 105 2.31 -10.18 22.89
CA LEU A 105 1.88 -9.07 22.04
C LEU A 105 0.39 -8.75 22.24
N LEU A 106 -0.46 -9.78 22.31
CA LEU A 106 -1.90 -9.63 22.50
C LEU A 106 -2.29 -9.26 23.94
N ALA A 107 -1.41 -9.52 24.92
CA ALA A 107 -1.62 -9.10 26.31
C ALA A 107 -1.64 -7.57 26.50
N GLY A 108 -1.29 -6.78 25.48
CA GLY A 108 -1.51 -5.33 25.46
C GLY A 108 -0.51 -4.49 26.26
N GLY A 109 0.61 -5.09 26.66
CA GLY A 109 1.74 -4.36 27.23
C GLY A 109 2.42 -3.43 26.20
N PRO A 110 3.29 -2.51 26.64
CA PRO A 110 4.08 -1.71 25.71
C PRO A 110 4.95 -2.64 24.85
N PRO A 111 4.94 -2.50 23.51
CA PRO A 111 5.75 -3.35 22.65
C PRO A 111 7.24 -3.12 22.93
N PRO A 112 8.08 -4.17 22.88
CA PRO A 112 9.53 -4.05 22.97
C PRO A 112 10.04 -3.09 21.90
N SER A 113 10.96 -2.20 22.27
CA SER A 113 11.56 -1.22 21.34
C SER A 113 12.31 -1.89 20.18
N GLU A 114 12.77 -3.12 20.42
CA GLU A 114 13.45 -4.02 19.50
C GLU A 114 12.59 -4.30 18.27
N LEU A 115 11.25 -4.34 18.40
CA LEU A 115 10.35 -4.53 17.25
C LEU A 115 10.57 -3.44 16.20
N THR A 116 10.61 -2.18 16.64
CA THR A 116 10.81 -1.04 15.73
C THR A 116 12.25 -0.97 15.26
N VAL A 117 13.22 -1.11 16.17
CA VAL A 117 14.65 -0.96 15.86
C VAL A 117 15.13 -2.00 14.86
N GLN A 118 14.69 -3.26 14.99
CA GLN A 118 15.09 -4.32 14.07
C GLN A 118 14.32 -4.31 12.75
N ALA A 119 13.04 -3.93 12.78
CA ALA A 119 12.21 -3.92 11.57
C ALA A 119 12.50 -2.72 10.64
N LEU A 120 12.97 -1.60 11.19
CA LEU A 120 13.21 -0.37 10.44
C LEU A 120 14.26 -0.52 9.31
N PRO A 121 15.44 -1.14 9.52
CA PRO A 121 16.41 -1.36 8.45
C PRO A 121 15.83 -2.14 7.26
N LEU A 122 15.07 -3.21 7.53
CA LEU A 122 14.44 -4.02 6.48
C LEU A 122 13.38 -3.21 5.72
N THR A 123 12.55 -2.45 6.45
CA THR A 123 11.54 -1.56 5.86
C THR A 123 12.19 -0.46 5.00
N ALA A 124 13.28 0.14 5.47
CA ALA A 124 14.03 1.14 4.72
C ALA A 124 14.64 0.56 3.44
N LEU A 125 15.22 -0.64 3.52
CA LEU A 125 15.72 -1.35 2.35
C LEU A 125 14.61 -1.60 1.33
N PHE A 126 13.47 -2.15 1.75
CA PHE A 126 12.33 -2.40 0.87
C PHE A 126 11.71 -1.12 0.31
N THR A 127 11.80 0.00 1.02
CA THR A 127 11.40 1.32 0.50
C THR A 127 12.25 1.72 -0.70
N VAL A 128 13.57 1.58 -0.60
CA VAL A 128 14.49 1.90 -1.70
C VAL A 128 14.33 0.91 -2.85
N LEU A 129 14.19 -0.38 -2.55
CA LEU A 129 13.95 -1.40 -3.57
C LEU A 129 12.63 -1.18 -4.31
N ALA A 130 11.56 -0.80 -3.60
CA ALA A 130 10.27 -0.49 -4.21
C ALA A 130 10.38 0.65 -5.23
N ALA A 131 11.02 1.75 -4.83
CA ALA A 131 11.22 2.90 -5.72
C ALA A 131 12.13 2.55 -6.91
N GLY A 132 13.23 1.83 -6.66
CA GLY A 132 14.20 1.42 -7.68
C GLY A 132 13.59 0.46 -8.71
N ILE A 133 13.03 -0.65 -8.24
CA ILE A 133 12.40 -1.67 -9.11
C ILE A 133 11.18 -1.07 -9.83
N GLY A 134 10.35 -0.29 -9.14
CA GLY A 134 9.21 0.40 -9.76
C GLY A 134 9.66 1.37 -10.85
N GLY A 135 10.76 2.10 -10.64
CA GLY A 135 11.36 2.98 -11.64
C GLY A 135 11.85 2.21 -12.87
N LEU A 136 12.44 1.03 -12.68
CA LEU A 136 12.88 0.15 -13.77
C LEU A 136 11.70 -0.43 -14.55
N ILE A 137 10.69 -0.98 -13.87
CA ILE A 137 9.56 -1.66 -14.49
C ILE A 137 8.62 -0.67 -15.20
N PHE A 138 8.32 0.46 -14.56
CA PHE A 138 7.34 1.43 -15.05
C PHE A 138 7.97 2.62 -15.80
N GLY A 139 9.28 2.60 -16.03
CA GLY A 139 9.96 3.59 -16.85
C GLY A 139 10.10 4.97 -16.19
N GLY A 140 10.20 5.02 -14.85
CA GLY A 140 10.40 6.24 -14.06
C GLY A 140 11.80 6.85 -14.21
N ARG A 141 12.20 7.17 -15.44
CA ARG A 141 13.55 7.65 -15.78
C ARG A 141 13.78 9.13 -15.48
N ARG A 142 12.69 9.91 -15.33
CA ARG A 142 12.79 11.34 -14.97
C ARG A 142 12.84 11.49 -13.46
N TRP A 143 13.65 12.44 -12.98
CA TRP A 143 13.78 12.73 -11.54
C TRP A 143 12.45 12.93 -10.82
N MET A 144 11.49 13.61 -11.45
CA MET A 144 10.14 13.79 -10.87
C MET A 144 9.35 12.47 -10.75
N GLN A 145 9.47 11.57 -11.73
CA GLN A 145 8.79 10.27 -11.69
C GLN A 145 9.38 9.38 -10.60
N PHE A 146 10.71 9.32 -10.53
CA PHE A 146 11.42 8.60 -9.48
C PHE A 146 11.12 9.17 -8.10
N GLY A 147 11.15 10.50 -7.93
CA GLY A 147 10.81 11.16 -6.68
C GLY A 147 9.38 10.85 -6.22
N ALA A 148 8.42 10.81 -7.13
CA ALA A 148 7.04 10.45 -6.80
C ALA A 148 6.91 8.96 -6.40
N LEU A 149 7.63 8.06 -7.07
CA LEU A 149 7.72 6.64 -6.69
C LEU A 149 8.35 6.47 -5.29
N LEU A 150 9.45 7.18 -5.03
CA LEU A 150 10.14 7.14 -3.74
C LEU A 150 9.25 7.65 -2.62
N LEU A 151 8.59 8.81 -2.81
CA LEU A 151 7.65 9.34 -1.82
C LEU A 151 6.49 8.39 -1.55
N THR A 152 5.92 7.79 -2.61
CA THR A 152 4.85 6.81 -2.48
C THR A 152 5.33 5.58 -1.70
N SER A 153 6.53 5.08 -2.02
CA SER A 153 7.13 3.95 -1.32
C SER A 153 7.40 4.27 0.15
N ILE A 154 7.91 5.47 0.47
CA ILE A 154 8.15 5.91 1.85
C ILE A 154 6.84 5.89 2.64
N LEU A 155 5.77 6.48 2.11
CA LEU A 155 4.49 6.56 2.82
C LEU A 155 3.88 5.18 3.03
N LEU A 156 3.87 4.34 1.98
CA LEU A 156 3.34 2.98 2.07
C LEU A 156 4.15 2.11 3.03
N MET A 157 5.47 2.20 3.00
CA MET A 157 6.33 1.40 3.87
C MET A 157 6.30 1.90 5.32
N ALA A 158 6.23 3.21 5.56
CA ALA A 158 6.10 3.75 6.90
C ALA A 158 4.76 3.39 7.55
N LEU A 159 3.66 3.42 6.79
CA LEU A 159 2.31 3.23 7.34
C LEU A 159 1.86 1.76 7.34
N LEU A 160 2.24 0.97 6.33
CA LEU A 160 1.89 -0.45 6.23
C LEU A 160 3.12 -1.36 6.36
N GLY A 161 4.24 -1.00 5.73
CA GLY A 161 5.45 -1.84 5.68
C GLY A 161 6.03 -2.14 7.06
N MET A 162 6.01 -1.18 8.00
CA MET A 162 6.43 -1.42 9.38
C MET A 162 5.64 -2.57 10.03
N ASN A 163 4.31 -2.58 9.88
CA ASN A 163 3.47 -3.65 10.42
C ASN A 163 3.81 -5.01 9.79
N VAL A 164 4.10 -5.04 8.49
CA VAL A 164 4.50 -6.25 7.77
C VAL A 164 5.88 -6.76 8.21
N SER A 165 6.83 -5.85 8.37
CA SER A 165 8.21 -6.17 8.73
C SER A 165 8.38 -6.68 10.17
N ILE A 166 7.41 -6.39 11.05
CA ILE A 166 7.39 -6.89 12.43
C ILE A 166 6.96 -8.36 12.51
N ILE A 167 6.32 -8.92 11.48
CA ILE A 167 5.77 -10.30 11.51
C ILE A 167 6.82 -11.34 11.92
N GLY A 168 8.03 -11.28 11.36
CA GLY A 168 9.12 -12.22 11.69
C GLY A 168 9.72 -12.04 13.09
N LEU A 169 9.47 -10.90 13.74
CA LEU A 169 9.91 -10.63 15.12
C LEU A 169 8.91 -11.16 16.17
N VAL A 170 7.76 -11.66 15.73
CA VAL A 170 6.74 -12.25 16.60
C VAL A 170 6.78 -13.78 16.47
N ALA A 171 6.86 -14.48 17.60
CA ALA A 171 6.83 -15.93 17.63
C ALA A 171 5.38 -16.37 17.43
N ILE A 172 5.09 -16.88 16.24
CA ILE A 172 3.77 -17.34 15.84
C ILE A 172 3.75 -18.88 15.95
N PRO A 173 2.91 -19.46 16.83
CA PRO A 173 2.72 -20.91 16.90
C PRO A 173 2.30 -21.45 15.53
N ARG A 174 2.59 -22.72 15.22
CA ARG A 174 2.18 -23.31 13.92
C ARG A 174 0.68 -23.21 13.66
N GLU A 175 -0.12 -23.28 14.72
CA GLU A 175 -1.57 -23.14 14.66
C GLU A 175 -2.02 -21.70 14.41
N GLY A 176 -1.16 -20.69 14.63
CA GLY A 176 -1.44 -19.27 14.47
C GLY A 176 -1.09 -18.68 13.09
N TRP A 177 -0.60 -19.48 12.13
CA TRP A 177 -0.26 -18.98 10.79
C TRP A 177 -1.45 -18.42 10.01
N TYR A 178 -2.68 -18.81 10.38
CA TYR A 178 -3.89 -18.21 9.79
C TYR A 178 -3.98 -16.71 10.11
N VAL A 179 -3.45 -16.23 11.24
CA VAL A 179 -3.43 -14.80 11.60
C VAL A 179 -2.55 -14.01 10.63
N VAL A 180 -1.42 -14.58 10.21
CA VAL A 180 -0.56 -13.99 9.18
C VAL A 180 -1.32 -13.94 7.85
N ALA A 181 -1.99 -15.02 7.47
CA ALA A 181 -2.80 -15.07 6.25
C ALA A 181 -3.96 -14.05 6.29
N GLU A 182 -4.63 -13.89 7.42
CA GLU A 182 -5.66 -12.87 7.63
C GLU A 182 -5.08 -11.46 7.47
N PHE A 183 -3.94 -11.17 8.10
CA PHE A 183 -3.27 -9.89 7.98
C PHE A 183 -2.92 -9.56 6.50
N PHE A 184 -2.40 -10.53 5.74
CA PHE A 184 -2.24 -10.37 4.29
C PHE A 184 -3.57 -10.20 3.56
N GLY A 185 -4.59 -10.96 3.93
CA GLY A 185 -5.94 -10.82 3.41
C GLY A 185 -6.49 -9.40 3.58
N TYR A 186 -6.19 -8.74 4.69
CA TYR A 186 -6.55 -7.35 4.94
C TYR A 186 -5.79 -6.35 4.06
N ILE A 187 -4.49 -6.56 3.85
CA ILE A 187 -3.71 -5.73 2.91
C ILE A 187 -4.28 -5.86 1.50
N LEU A 188 -4.55 -7.10 1.06
CA LEU A 188 -5.15 -7.37 -0.25
C LEU A 188 -6.56 -6.79 -0.36
N LEU A 189 -7.39 -6.88 0.68
CA LEU A 189 -8.71 -6.28 0.73
C LEU A 189 -8.63 -4.75 0.57
N LEU A 190 -7.76 -4.10 1.35
CA LEU A 190 -7.55 -2.66 1.29
C LEU A 190 -7.15 -2.24 -0.13
N ASN A 191 -6.18 -2.93 -0.72
CA ASN A 191 -5.72 -2.63 -2.08
C ASN A 191 -6.79 -2.93 -3.15
N ALA A 192 -7.52 -4.04 -3.03
CA ALA A 192 -8.59 -4.39 -3.96
C ALA A 192 -9.72 -3.35 -3.96
N VAL A 193 -10.16 -2.91 -2.77
CA VAL A 193 -11.19 -1.86 -2.63
C VAL A 193 -10.68 -0.53 -3.18
N TYR A 194 -9.43 -0.18 -2.88
CA TYR A 194 -8.78 1.01 -3.42
C TYR A 194 -8.76 0.99 -4.95
N ALA A 195 -8.20 -0.07 -5.54
CA ALA A 195 -8.05 -0.22 -6.97
C ALA A 195 -9.41 -0.24 -7.70
N ALA A 196 -10.40 -0.93 -7.13
CA ALA A 196 -11.77 -0.98 -7.64
C ALA A 196 -12.44 0.40 -7.60
N THR A 197 -12.31 1.13 -6.48
CA THR A 197 -12.93 2.45 -6.31
C THR A 197 -12.37 3.46 -7.30
N VAL A 198 -11.05 3.51 -7.49
CA VAL A 198 -10.44 4.36 -8.54
C VAL A 198 -10.95 3.94 -9.92
N THR A 199 -11.03 2.64 -10.20
CA THR A 199 -11.53 2.13 -11.48
C THR A 199 -12.98 2.51 -11.74
N MET A 200 -13.82 2.54 -10.71
CA MET A 200 -15.22 2.99 -10.81
C MET A 200 -15.30 4.50 -11.08
N LEU A 201 -14.60 5.31 -10.27
CA LEU A 201 -14.60 6.77 -10.36
C LEU A 201 -14.01 7.27 -11.70
N GLU A 202 -12.97 6.60 -12.19
CA GLU A 202 -12.24 6.97 -13.41
C GLU A 202 -12.58 6.08 -14.62
N SER A 203 -13.70 5.35 -14.55
CA SER A 203 -14.14 4.41 -15.60
C SER A 203 -14.20 5.05 -17.00
N LYS A 204 -14.65 6.30 -17.10
CA LYS A 204 -14.68 7.06 -18.37
C LYS A 204 -13.26 7.38 -18.87
N SER A 205 -12.36 7.77 -17.97
CA SER A 205 -10.95 8.04 -18.28
C SER A 205 -10.25 6.78 -18.82
N PHE A 206 -10.47 5.64 -18.16
CA PHE A 206 -9.88 4.36 -18.59
C PHE A 206 -10.46 3.83 -19.90
N ARG A 207 -11.76 4.03 -20.18
CA ARG A 207 -12.38 3.61 -21.46
C ARG A 207 -11.89 4.42 -22.66
N GLY A 208 -11.60 5.70 -22.48
CA GLY A 208 -11.04 6.56 -23.53
C GLY A 208 -9.69 6.09 -24.06
N SER A 209 -8.95 5.27 -23.29
CA SER A 209 -7.65 4.71 -23.69
C SER A 209 -7.72 3.52 -24.64
N LYS A 210 -8.87 2.84 -24.76
CA LYS A 210 -9.02 1.61 -25.58
C LYS A 210 -9.21 1.87 -27.08
N PHE A 211 -9.46 3.10 -27.49
CA PHE A 211 -9.85 3.46 -28.87
C PHE A 211 -8.89 4.46 -29.55
N ALA A 212 -7.64 4.58 -29.07
CA ALA A 212 -6.64 5.52 -29.58
C ALA A 212 -5.28 4.88 -29.85
#